data_AF-A0A8J8HRR9-F1
#
_entry.id   AF-A0A8J8HRR9-F1
#
_cell.length_a   1.000
_cell.length_b   1.000
_cell.length_c   1.000
_cell.angle_alpha   90.00
_cell.angle_beta   90.00
_cell.angle_gamma   90.00
#
_symmetry.space_group_name_H-M   'P 1'
#
loop_
_entity.id
_entity.type
_entity.pdbx_description
1 polymer ?
#
loop_
_entity_poly.entity_id
_entity_poly.type
_entity_poly.pdbx_seq_one_letter_code
_entity_poly.pdbx_strand_id
1 'polypeptide(L)'
;MARKSVLQFFGVLFGLGLLMACSLISPETSFAATHPEGLGAGRPMCSECHTTDVSKGALKPYASFDHTQTFVKSHKYQANQDANACASCHAQSFCSDCHGGKVPMKPAIRLSDSPDRLAPHRGDYLTLHKMEGKMDPSSCYTCHGRANNDKCRACHR
;
A
#
# COMPACT_ATOMS: atom_id res chain seq x y z
N MET A 1 55.51 0.77 15.24
CA MET A 1 54.04 1.01 15.24
C MET A 1 53.44 1.16 13.84
N ALA A 2 54.07 1.88 12.91
CA ALA A 2 53.53 2.15 11.57
C ALA A 2 53.12 0.92 10.73
N ARG A 3 53.86 -0.19 10.78
CA ARG A 3 53.60 -1.39 9.97
C ARG A 3 52.31 -2.13 10.33
N LYS A 4 51.90 -2.11 11.61
CA LYS A 4 50.63 -2.69 12.08
C LYS A 4 49.43 -1.84 11.62
N SER A 5 49.56 -0.51 11.69
CA SER A 5 48.52 0.42 11.22
C SER A 5 48.28 0.32 9.71
N VAL A 6 49.33 0.12 8.91
CA VAL A 6 49.18 -0.09 7.46
C VAL A 6 48.46 -1.40 7.15
N LEU A 7 48.82 -2.51 7.83
CA LEU A 7 48.14 -3.80 7.62
C LEU A 7 46.66 -3.76 8.05
N GLN A 8 46.35 -3.06 9.14
CA GLN A 8 44.97 -2.86 9.60
C GLN A 8 44.16 -2.03 8.61
N PHE A 9 44.76 -0.99 8.02
CA PHE A 9 44.10 -0.14 7.03
C PHE A 9 43.72 -0.92 5.76
N PHE A 10 44.64 -1.74 5.25
CA PHE A 10 44.35 -2.63 4.11
C PHE A 10 43.34 -3.71 4.45
N GLY A 11 43.36 -4.26 5.67
CA GLY A 11 42.36 -5.22 6.13
C GLY A 11 40.94 -4.63 6.20
N VAL A 12 40.81 -3.39 6.67
CA VAL A 12 39.53 -2.67 6.72
C VAL A 12 39.04 -2.32 5.31
N LEU A 13 39.92 -1.85 4.42
CA LEU A 13 39.59 -1.57 3.02
C LEU A 13 39.13 -2.83 2.26
N PHE A 14 39.80 -3.96 2.47
CA PHE A 14 39.41 -5.23 1.87
C PHE A 14 38.07 -5.74 2.42
N GLY A 15 37.85 -5.61 3.74
CA GLY A 15 36.57 -5.91 4.37
C GLY A 15 35.41 -5.05 3.85
N LEU A 16 35.63 -3.73 3.68
CA LEU A 16 34.64 -2.83 3.08
C LEU A 16 34.38 -3.16 1.61
N GLY A 17 35.41 -3.53 0.85
CA GLY A 17 35.30 -3.93 -0.55
C GLY A 17 34.45 -5.19 -0.74
N LEU A 18 34.59 -6.18 0.14
CA LEU A 18 33.77 -7.39 0.15
C LEU A 18 32.28 -7.11 0.43
N LEU A 19 31.99 -6.17 1.34
CA LEU A 19 30.61 -5.77 1.63
C LEU A 19 29.95 -4.99 0.49
N MET A 20 30.73 -4.12 -0.20
CA MET A 20 30.25 -3.39 -1.39
C MET A 20 30.01 -4.30 -2.60
N ALA A 21 30.78 -5.39 -2.74
CA ALA A 21 30.63 -6.33 -3.85
C ALA A 21 29.24 -7.00 -3.90
N CYS A 22 28.64 -7.33 -2.75
CA CYS A 22 27.31 -7.94 -2.71
C CYS A 22 26.20 -7.02 -3.26
N SER A 23 26.35 -5.70 -3.10
CA SER A 23 25.37 -4.73 -3.58
C SER A 23 25.50 -4.42 -5.07
N LEU A 24 26.66 -4.68 -5.68
CA LEU A 24 26.92 -4.45 -7.11
C LEU A 24 26.56 -5.66 -7.98
N ILE A 25 26.51 -6.87 -7.41
CA ILE A 25 26.37 -8.14 -8.15
C ILE A 25 24.91 -8.62 -8.26
N SER A 26 23.96 -8.02 -7.53
CA SER A 26 22.54 -8.39 -7.62
C SER A 26 21.74 -7.35 -8.41
N PRO A 27 21.73 -7.39 -9.76
CA PRO A 27 20.90 -6.51 -10.60
C PRO A 27 19.42 -6.90 -10.59
N GLU A 28 19.08 -8.05 -10.00
CA GLU A 28 17.71 -8.54 -9.89
C GLU A 28 16.92 -7.58 -9.02
N THR A 29 15.91 -6.91 -9.57
CA THR A 29 14.89 -6.29 -8.72
C THR A 29 14.27 -7.42 -7.92
N SER A 30 14.38 -7.31 -6.59
CA SER A 30 13.81 -8.24 -5.62
C SER A 30 12.40 -8.68 -5.98
N PHE A 31 11.62 -7.82 -6.64
CA PHE A 31 10.28 -8.09 -7.07
C PHE A 31 10.15 -8.18 -8.59
N ALA A 32 9.43 -9.18 -9.07
CA ALA A 32 9.05 -9.29 -10.46
C ALA A 32 7.83 -8.38 -10.74
N ALA A 33 8.00 -7.40 -11.63
CA ALA A 33 6.93 -6.48 -12.04
C ALA A 33 5.88 -7.14 -12.96
N THR A 34 6.18 -8.35 -13.46
CA THR A 34 5.36 -9.07 -14.43
C THR A 34 5.18 -10.52 -14.00
N HIS A 35 3.98 -11.05 -14.25
CA HIS A 35 3.66 -12.45 -13.99
C HIS A 35 3.90 -13.30 -15.26
N PRO A 36 4.44 -14.53 -15.16
CA PRO A 36 4.72 -15.36 -16.32
C PRO A 36 3.45 -15.85 -17.03
N GLU A 37 2.39 -16.19 -16.29
CA GLU A 37 1.06 -16.42 -16.87
C GLU A 37 0.27 -15.12 -17.02
N GLY A 38 -0.55 -15.05 -18.07
CA GLY A 38 -1.52 -13.98 -18.24
C GLY A 38 -2.62 -14.05 -17.19
N LEU A 39 -2.59 -13.13 -16.23
CA LEU A 39 -3.66 -12.97 -15.25
C LEU A 39 -4.83 -12.19 -15.89
N GLY A 40 -6.06 -12.58 -15.56
CA GLY A 40 -7.26 -11.91 -16.06
C GLY A 40 -7.36 -10.44 -15.62
N ALA A 41 -8.36 -9.73 -16.14
CA ALA A 41 -8.61 -8.35 -15.73
C ALA A 41 -8.99 -8.28 -14.24
N GLY A 42 -8.31 -7.41 -13.48
CA GLY A 42 -8.59 -7.18 -12.07
C GLY A 42 -7.36 -7.30 -11.19
N ARG A 43 -7.60 -7.37 -9.87
CA ARG A 43 -6.57 -7.52 -8.85
C ARG A 43 -6.57 -8.97 -8.34
N PRO A 44 -5.67 -9.85 -8.83
CA PRO A 44 -5.60 -11.23 -8.37
C PRO A 44 -5.12 -11.30 -6.91
N MET A 45 -5.69 -12.22 -6.15
CA MET A 45 -5.25 -12.57 -4.80
C MET A 45 -4.13 -13.59 -4.92
N CYS A 46 -2.89 -13.15 -4.70
CA CYS A 46 -1.72 -14.01 -4.93
C CYS A 46 -1.76 -15.27 -4.06
N SER A 47 -2.26 -15.17 -2.82
CA SER A 47 -2.39 -16.29 -1.88
C SER A 47 -3.33 -17.41 -2.33
N GLU A 48 -4.20 -17.18 -3.33
CA GLU A 48 -5.07 -18.23 -3.87
C GLU A 48 -4.29 -19.28 -4.66
N CYS A 49 -3.20 -18.88 -5.32
CA CYS A 49 -2.30 -19.78 -6.04
C CYS A 49 -0.99 -20.01 -5.27
N HIS A 50 -0.52 -18.99 -4.55
CA HIS A 50 0.74 -19.00 -3.82
C HIS A 50 0.53 -19.24 -2.31
N THR A 51 0.15 -20.48 -1.97
CA THR A 51 -0.31 -20.84 -0.63
C THR A 51 0.80 -21.12 0.38
N THR A 52 1.95 -21.62 -0.08
CA THR A 52 3.06 -22.08 0.78
C THR A 52 4.37 -21.39 0.49
N ASP A 53 4.44 -20.67 -0.61
CA ASP A 53 5.63 -20.00 -1.09
C ASP A 53 5.72 -18.55 -0.61
N VAL A 54 6.94 -18.04 -0.66
CA VAL A 54 7.27 -16.67 -0.25
C VAL A 54 7.54 -15.84 -1.48
N SER A 55 7.08 -14.59 -1.43
CA SER A 55 7.42 -13.58 -2.42
C SER A 55 8.93 -13.44 -2.52
N LYS A 56 9.46 -13.66 -3.73
CA LYS A 56 10.84 -13.35 -4.05
C LYS A 56 11.05 -11.85 -3.77
N GLY A 57 12.14 -11.51 -3.09
CA GLY A 57 12.44 -10.13 -2.71
C GLY A 57 11.96 -9.71 -1.34
N ALA A 58 10.66 -9.83 -1.07
CA ALA A 58 10.10 -9.47 0.25
C ALA A 58 10.40 -10.50 1.33
N LEU A 59 10.68 -11.76 0.94
CA LEU A 59 10.86 -12.90 1.86
C LEU A 59 9.68 -13.07 2.82
N LYS A 60 8.47 -12.70 2.36
CA LYS A 60 7.22 -12.83 3.10
C LYS A 60 6.24 -13.70 2.33
N PRO A 61 5.39 -14.49 3.00
CA PRO A 61 4.31 -15.21 2.34
C PRO A 61 3.43 -14.25 1.56
N TYR A 62 2.94 -14.66 0.38
CA TYR A 62 2.08 -13.82 -0.46
C TYR A 62 0.82 -13.33 0.27
N ALA A 63 0.28 -14.16 1.19
CA ALA A 63 -0.83 -13.79 2.07
C ALA A 63 -0.58 -12.52 2.92
N SER A 64 0.69 -12.13 3.13
CA SER A 64 1.05 -10.90 3.86
C SER A 64 0.68 -9.62 3.09
N PHE A 65 0.45 -9.74 1.78
CA PHE A 65 0.10 -8.65 0.88
C PHE A 65 -1.36 -8.76 0.38
N ASP A 66 -2.15 -9.67 0.95
CA ASP A 66 -3.56 -9.76 0.64
C ASP A 66 -4.25 -8.47 1.06
N HIS A 67 -4.86 -7.77 0.10
CA HIS A 67 -5.45 -6.45 0.31
C HIS A 67 -6.80 -6.50 1.02
N THR A 68 -6.88 -7.34 2.04
CA THR A 68 -7.98 -7.43 2.99
C THR A 68 -8.12 -6.13 3.79
N GLN A 69 -9.28 -5.94 4.43
CA GLN A 69 -9.48 -4.82 5.35
C GLN A 69 -8.44 -4.77 6.48
N THR A 70 -7.97 -5.95 6.93
CA THR A 70 -6.92 -6.05 7.95
C THR A 70 -5.62 -5.46 7.44
N PHE A 71 -5.23 -5.79 6.20
CA PHE A 71 -4.03 -5.24 5.57
C PHE A 71 -4.12 -3.72 5.46
N VAL A 72 -5.24 -3.15 5.02
CA VAL A 72 -5.40 -1.68 4.94
C VAL A 72 -5.15 -1.02 6.31
N LYS A 73 -5.54 -1.65 7.42
CA LYS A 73 -5.32 -1.13 8.77
C LYS A 73 -3.89 -1.33 9.28
N SER A 74 -3.20 -2.37 8.83
CA SER A 74 -1.90 -2.79 9.36
C SER A 74 -0.71 -2.54 8.41
N HIS A 75 -0.96 -2.13 7.16
CA HIS A 75 0.07 -1.98 6.10
C HIS A 75 1.25 -1.11 6.52
N LYS A 76 1.05 -0.16 7.45
CA LYS A 76 2.11 0.66 8.05
C LYS A 76 3.27 -0.18 8.60
N TYR A 77 2.99 -1.36 9.17
CA TYR A 77 4.02 -2.23 9.71
C TYR A 77 4.86 -2.86 8.59
N GLN A 78 4.21 -3.27 7.49
CA GLN A 78 4.90 -3.80 6.33
C GLN A 78 5.68 -2.70 5.58
N ALA A 79 5.07 -1.52 5.39
CA ALA A 79 5.70 -0.37 4.75
C ALA A 79 6.91 0.16 5.53
N ASN A 80 6.86 0.14 6.87
CA ASN A 80 8.01 0.50 7.71
C ASN A 80 9.17 -0.49 7.58
N GLN A 81 8.89 -1.76 7.28
CA GLN A 81 9.93 -2.77 7.09
C GLN A 81 10.55 -2.69 5.69
N ASP A 82 9.71 -2.56 4.67
CA ASP A 82 10.16 -2.44 3.28
C ASP A 82 9.07 -1.79 2.41
N ALA A 83 9.18 -0.49 2.19
CA ALA A 83 8.28 0.25 1.31
C ALA A 83 8.54 -0.03 -0.18
N ASN A 84 9.75 -0.46 -0.54
CA ASN A 84 10.08 -0.76 -1.94
C ASN A 84 9.32 -2.00 -2.44
N ALA A 85 8.93 -2.90 -1.53
CA ALA A 85 8.04 -4.01 -1.85
C ALA A 85 6.73 -3.56 -2.52
N CYS A 86 6.20 -2.40 -2.11
CA CYS A 86 4.98 -1.84 -2.67
C CYS A 86 5.20 -1.30 -4.09
N ALA A 87 6.42 -0.81 -4.39
CA ALA A 87 6.77 -0.21 -5.69
C ALA A 87 6.70 -1.20 -6.86
N SER A 88 6.74 -2.49 -6.54
CA SER A 88 6.60 -3.61 -7.48
C SER A 88 5.25 -3.63 -8.20
N CYS A 89 4.21 -3.16 -7.52
CA CYS A 89 2.83 -3.18 -8.02
C CYS A 89 2.19 -1.78 -8.05
N HIS A 90 2.69 -0.85 -7.23
CA HIS A 90 2.12 0.48 -7.07
C HIS A 90 3.15 1.56 -7.39
N ALA A 91 2.69 2.64 -8.04
CA ALA A 91 3.50 3.84 -8.15
C ALA A 91 3.64 4.54 -6.79
N GLN A 92 4.74 5.25 -6.57
CA GLN A 92 4.98 6.02 -5.32
C GLN A 92 3.86 7.03 -5.01
N SER A 93 3.17 7.53 -6.03
CA SER A 93 2.01 8.42 -5.89
C SER A 93 0.85 7.77 -5.11
N PHE A 94 0.71 6.45 -5.15
CA PHE A 94 -0.31 5.72 -4.39
C PHE A 94 -0.21 5.98 -2.88
N CYS A 95 1.01 6.00 -2.34
CA CYS A 95 1.26 6.30 -0.93
C CYS A 95 0.75 7.71 -0.59
N SER A 96 0.90 8.65 -1.52
CA SER A 96 0.52 10.05 -1.35
C SER A 96 -1.00 10.25 -1.34
N ASP A 97 -1.77 9.30 -1.87
CA ASP A 97 -3.23 9.37 -1.81
C ASP A 97 -3.76 9.33 -0.38
N CYS A 98 -3.01 8.67 0.51
CA CYS A 98 -3.35 8.58 1.92
C CYS A 98 -2.41 9.34 2.86
N HIS A 99 -1.10 9.37 2.56
CA HIS A 99 -0.05 9.93 3.41
C HIS A 99 0.44 11.32 2.98
N GLY A 100 -0.02 11.85 1.84
CA GLY A 100 0.30 13.20 1.40
C GLY A 100 -0.49 14.20 2.25
N GLY A 101 0.03 14.62 3.41
CA GLY A 101 -0.61 15.45 4.43
C GLY A 101 -1.17 16.83 4.00
N LYS A 102 -1.37 17.06 2.70
CA LYS A 102 -2.00 18.22 2.08
C LYS A 102 -3.14 17.85 1.11
N VAL A 103 -3.65 16.61 1.10
CA VAL A 103 -4.92 16.36 0.42
C VAL A 103 -6.05 17.04 1.22
N PRO A 104 -6.89 17.87 0.56
CA PRO A 104 -8.00 18.57 1.25
C PRO A 104 -9.06 17.62 1.82
N MET A 105 -8.97 16.32 1.53
CA MET A 105 -9.89 15.28 1.98
C MET A 105 -9.12 14.12 2.61
N LYS A 106 -9.59 13.66 3.77
CA LYS A 106 -9.10 12.43 4.40
C LYS A 106 -9.27 11.24 3.43
N PRO A 107 -8.45 10.19 3.50
CA PRO A 107 -8.52 9.09 2.53
C PRO A 107 -9.86 8.35 2.51
N ALA A 108 -10.51 8.26 3.67
CA ALA A 108 -11.90 7.80 3.78
C ALA A 108 -12.87 8.64 2.93
N ILE A 109 -12.64 9.96 2.82
CA ILE A 109 -13.49 10.85 2.03
C ILE A 109 -13.13 10.82 0.54
N ARG A 110 -11.84 10.65 0.19
CA ARG A 110 -11.39 10.64 -1.21
C ARG A 110 -11.69 9.32 -1.94
N LEU A 111 -11.57 8.18 -1.26
CA LEU A 111 -11.75 6.83 -1.83
C LEU A 111 -13.02 6.19 -1.27
N SER A 112 -14.05 7.03 -1.24
CA SER A 112 -15.33 6.92 -0.56
C SER A 112 -16.29 5.99 -1.30
N ASP A 113 -16.12 5.88 -2.61
CA ASP A 113 -16.83 5.05 -3.58
C ASP A 113 -16.23 3.64 -3.73
N SER A 114 -15.10 3.39 -3.07
CA SER A 114 -14.40 2.10 -3.08
C SER A 114 -15.10 1.14 -2.11
N PRO A 115 -15.79 0.08 -2.59
CA PRO A 115 -16.56 -0.83 -1.72
C PRO A 115 -15.68 -1.63 -0.74
N ASP A 116 -14.39 -1.73 -1.02
CA ASP A 116 -13.34 -2.33 -0.18
C ASP A 116 -12.86 -1.41 0.96
N ARG A 117 -13.33 -0.15 1.01
CA ARG A 117 -12.92 0.83 2.03
C ARG A 117 -14.08 1.23 2.94
N LEU A 118 -13.74 1.50 4.20
CA LEU A 118 -14.65 1.81 5.30
C LEU A 118 -15.29 3.21 5.22
N ALA A 119 -15.71 3.65 4.04
CA ALA A 119 -16.19 5.02 3.84
C ALA A 119 -17.25 5.10 2.74
N PRO A 120 -17.95 6.23 2.60
CA PRO A 120 -19.40 6.31 2.74
C PRO A 120 -20.23 5.52 1.73
N HIS A 121 -19.66 4.87 0.72
CA HIS A 121 -20.35 3.89 -0.12
C HIS A 121 -19.97 2.44 0.21
N ARG A 122 -19.54 2.17 1.45
CA ARG A 122 -19.42 0.81 1.98
C ARG A 122 -20.73 0.03 1.79
N GLY A 123 -20.64 -1.29 1.64
CA GLY A 123 -21.80 -2.13 1.29
C GLY A 123 -22.99 -2.03 2.25
N ASP A 124 -22.78 -1.59 3.48
CA ASP A 124 -23.78 -1.36 4.52
C ASP A 124 -24.15 0.13 4.71
N TYR A 125 -23.83 0.98 3.73
CA TYR A 125 -24.18 2.40 3.72
C TYR A 125 -25.67 2.61 3.97
N LEU A 126 -26.56 1.91 3.25
CA LEU A 126 -28.00 2.08 3.41
C LEU A 126 -28.48 1.88 4.86
N THR A 127 -27.79 1.05 5.65
CA THR A 127 -28.14 0.83 7.05
C THR A 127 -27.61 1.92 7.98
N LEU A 128 -26.40 2.43 7.77
CA LEU A 128 -25.78 3.40 8.70
C LEU A 128 -25.83 4.87 8.22
N HIS A 129 -26.19 5.15 6.97
CA HIS A 129 -26.16 6.50 6.39
C HIS A 129 -27.05 7.49 7.12
N LYS A 130 -28.12 7.03 7.78
CA LYS A 130 -28.96 7.88 8.64
C LYS A 130 -28.16 8.42 9.83
N MET A 131 -27.33 7.59 10.46
CA MET A 131 -26.49 8.01 11.58
C MET A 131 -25.33 8.88 11.09
N GLU A 132 -24.65 8.46 10.03
CA GLU A 132 -23.52 9.18 9.43
C GLU A 132 -23.95 10.56 8.90
N GLY A 133 -25.07 10.64 8.17
CA GLY A 133 -25.66 11.88 7.67
C GLY A 133 -26.21 12.78 8.77
N LYS A 134 -26.53 12.25 9.96
CA LYS A 134 -26.87 13.08 11.13
C LYS A 134 -25.63 13.62 11.85
N MET A 135 -24.57 12.82 11.93
CA MET A 135 -23.32 13.22 12.61
C MET A 135 -22.52 14.22 11.79
N ASP A 136 -22.33 13.97 10.49
CA ASP A 136 -21.57 14.84 9.59
C ASP A 136 -22.08 14.72 8.14
N PRO A 137 -23.18 15.42 7.79
CA PRO A 137 -23.66 15.46 6.41
C PRO A 137 -22.71 16.21 5.46
N SER A 138 -21.80 17.03 5.99
CA SER A 138 -20.85 17.80 5.19
C SER A 138 -19.81 16.93 4.49
N SER A 139 -19.49 15.78 5.07
CA SER A 139 -18.64 14.75 4.47
C SER A 139 -19.14 14.29 3.10
N CYS A 140 -20.46 14.22 2.89
CA CYS A 140 -21.10 13.84 1.64
C CYS A 140 -21.07 14.97 0.60
N TYR A 141 -21.25 16.22 1.06
CA TYR A 141 -21.40 17.39 0.19
C TYR A 141 -20.15 17.75 -0.60
N THR A 142 -18.99 17.26 -0.17
CA THR A 142 -17.72 17.49 -0.86
C THR A 142 -17.71 16.87 -2.26
N CYS A 143 -18.37 15.71 -2.43
CA CYS A 143 -18.47 15.02 -3.72
C CYS A 143 -19.88 15.14 -4.33
N HIS A 144 -20.93 15.12 -3.50
CA HIS A 144 -22.32 15.14 -3.96
C HIS A 144 -22.95 16.54 -4.00
N GLY A 145 -22.22 17.60 -3.65
CA GLY A 145 -22.73 18.98 -3.59
C GLY A 145 -23.64 19.27 -2.38
N ARG A 146 -23.99 20.54 -2.17
CA ARG A 146 -24.84 21.00 -1.05
C ARG A 146 -26.33 21.06 -1.44
N ALA A 147 -27.20 20.84 -0.45
CA ALA A 147 -28.67 20.97 -0.46
C ALA A 147 -29.39 20.20 -1.58
N ASN A 148 -30.27 19.26 -1.20
CA ASN A 148 -31.17 18.55 -2.11
C ASN A 148 -30.47 17.83 -3.29
N ASN A 149 -29.30 17.23 -3.05
CA ASN A 149 -28.66 16.44 -4.10
C ASN A 149 -29.62 15.33 -4.56
N ASP A 150 -29.63 15.04 -5.87
CA ASP A 150 -30.57 14.10 -6.47
C ASP A 150 -30.49 12.70 -5.83
N LYS A 151 -29.36 12.39 -5.18
CA LYS A 151 -29.13 11.12 -4.49
C LYS A 151 -29.93 11.00 -3.20
N CYS A 152 -29.97 12.04 -2.37
CA CYS A 152 -30.79 12.09 -1.16
C CYS A 152 -32.28 12.15 -1.54
N ARG A 153 -32.63 12.95 -2.55
CA ARG A 153 -34.01 13.12 -3.01
C ARG A 153 -34.62 11.89 -3.66
N ALA A 154 -33.79 10.94 -4.10
CA ALA A 154 -34.26 9.65 -4.61
C ALA A 154 -35.06 8.87 -3.54
N CYS A 155 -34.68 9.00 -2.27
CA CYS A 155 -35.28 8.25 -1.15
C CYS A 155 -35.93 9.16 -0.09
N HIS A 156 -35.51 10.42 0.03
CA HIS A 156 -35.99 11.39 1.02
C HIS A 156 -36.62 12.60 0.31
N ARG A 157 -37.95 12.62 0.24
CA ARG A 157 -38.73 13.75 -0.30
C ARG A 157 -39.14 14.71 0.80
#